data_AF-A0A4Q3DGU3-F1
#
_entry.id   AF-A0A4Q3DGU3-F1
#
_cell.length_a   1.000
_cell.length_b   1.000
_cell.length_c   1.000
_cell.angle_alpha   90.00
_cell.angle_beta   90.00
_cell.angle_gamma   90.00
#
_symmetry.space_group_name_H-M   'P 1'
#
loop_
_entity.id
_entity.type
_entity.pdbx_description
1 polymer ?
#
loop_
_entity_poly.entity_id
_entity_poly.type
_entity_poly.pdbx_seq_one_letter_code
_entity_poly.pdbx_strand_id
1 'polypeptide(L)'
;DNIAKIDKSKYNQKFWYRTEFAVPAGYKGKRVWLNFNGVNKIGEIYINNTKLGGLKGFLQRGRYDVTKLVNNSGTNVIAILIYPMSDSFNNFEMPSYMGANGWDWTPPIPGRNIGISDKVYLSASEDITIVDPWMRTKELQGNNTSAKMTFSTGVRNHADVARSVVISGTINPGNLKISTTIPLGPKEFKIISYNDFIMSNVKLWWPNGYGDPNLYTLKLACTVDGKVSDSTTVRFGVRKYDYKNDKNGVLNLYVNGKRIYIKGGNWGMSEFMLRVQGEDYEPRIRFHKEMNMNMIRTWIGCVTDNEFYEYCDQYGIMIWSDYWFNNMFTGVKDEK
;
A
#
# COMPACT_ATOMS: atom_id res chain seq x y z
N ASP A 1 20.25 -14.16 -24.60
CA ASP A 1 21.41 -13.70 -25.40
C ASP A 1 21.37 -12.23 -25.82
N ASN A 2 20.25 -11.68 -26.30
CA ASN A 2 20.20 -10.27 -26.72
C ASN A 2 20.26 -9.26 -25.55
N ILE A 3 19.73 -9.62 -24.37
CA ILE A 3 19.72 -8.73 -23.19
C ILE A 3 21.13 -8.33 -22.72
N ALA A 4 22.11 -9.22 -22.85
CA ALA A 4 23.50 -8.98 -22.44
C ALA A 4 24.24 -8.01 -23.39
N LYS A 5 23.71 -7.79 -24.60
CA LYS A 5 24.28 -6.89 -25.62
C LYS A 5 23.71 -5.48 -25.57
N ILE A 6 22.75 -5.23 -24.67
CA ILE A 6 22.13 -3.92 -24.53
C ILE A 6 23.14 -2.95 -23.94
N ASP A 7 23.31 -1.81 -24.60
CA ASP A 7 24.08 -0.68 -24.11
C ASP A 7 23.41 -0.09 -22.86
N LYS A 8 23.95 -0.45 -21.69
CA LYS A 8 23.44 -0.02 -20.39
C LYS A 8 23.55 1.49 -20.17
N SER A 9 24.46 2.18 -20.87
CA SER A 9 24.65 3.63 -20.71
C SER A 9 23.40 4.42 -21.10
N LYS A 10 22.58 3.88 -22.02
CA LYS A 10 21.30 4.47 -22.43
C LYS A 10 20.26 4.50 -21.31
N TYR A 11 20.37 3.59 -20.34
CA TYR A 11 19.38 3.42 -19.27
C TYR A 11 19.92 3.83 -17.90
N ASN A 12 21.23 3.75 -17.69
CA ASN A 12 21.91 4.13 -16.44
C ASN A 12 22.28 5.63 -16.44
N GLN A 13 21.34 6.47 -16.83
CA GLN A 13 21.51 7.93 -16.86
C GLN A 13 20.29 8.62 -16.26
N LYS A 14 20.39 9.93 -16.04
CA LYS A 14 19.24 10.72 -15.63
C LYS A 14 18.25 10.84 -16.79
N PHE A 15 16.96 10.70 -16.51
CA PHE A 15 15.93 10.95 -17.51
C PHE A 15 14.67 11.53 -16.87
N TRP A 16 13.85 12.15 -17.71
CA TRP A 16 12.62 12.82 -17.30
C TRP A 16 11.40 12.02 -17.73
N TYR A 17 10.47 11.82 -16.80
CA TYR A 17 9.06 11.71 -17.17
C TYR A 17 8.45 13.10 -17.22
N ARG A 18 7.64 13.38 -18.24
CA ARG A 18 6.87 14.63 -18.35
C ARG A 18 5.49 14.30 -18.87
N THR A 19 4.46 14.89 -18.27
CA THR A 19 3.13 14.89 -18.86
C THR A 19 2.41 16.20 -18.55
N GLU A 20 1.32 16.41 -19.27
CA GLU A 20 0.43 17.56 -19.14
C GLU A 20 -0.93 17.10 -18.64
N PHE A 21 -1.59 17.93 -17.85
CA PHE A 21 -2.92 17.63 -17.34
C PHE A 21 -3.75 18.89 -17.10
N ALA A 22 -5.07 18.73 -17.16
CA ALA A 22 -6.02 19.72 -16.68
C ALA A 22 -6.50 19.33 -15.27
N VAL A 23 -6.75 20.32 -14.42
CA VAL A 23 -7.38 20.06 -13.12
C VAL A 23 -8.84 19.64 -13.36
N PRO A 24 -9.31 18.50 -12.82
CA PRO A 24 -10.69 18.09 -12.96
C PRO A 24 -11.67 19.15 -12.43
N ALA A 25 -12.77 19.41 -13.13
CA ALA A 25 -13.72 20.47 -12.77
C ALA A 25 -14.26 20.36 -11.32
N GLY A 26 -14.47 19.13 -10.84
CA GLY A 26 -14.94 18.85 -9.47
C GLY A 26 -13.91 19.15 -8.36
N TYR A 27 -12.69 19.54 -8.70
CA TYR A 27 -11.63 19.92 -7.76
C TYR A 27 -11.55 21.43 -7.55
N LYS A 28 -12.29 22.23 -8.34
CA LYS A 28 -12.29 23.68 -8.21
C LYS A 28 -12.74 24.09 -6.80
N GLY A 29 -11.93 24.93 -6.15
CA GLY A 29 -12.17 25.40 -4.78
C GLY A 29 -11.76 24.43 -3.67
N LYS A 30 -11.26 23.25 -4.03
CA LYS A 30 -10.76 22.23 -3.09
C LYS A 30 -9.25 22.28 -2.99
N ARG A 31 -8.71 21.56 -2.01
CA ARG A 31 -7.29 21.22 -2.00
C ARG A 31 -7.00 20.19 -3.07
N VAL A 32 -5.97 20.42 -3.86
CA VAL A 32 -5.50 19.50 -4.90
C VAL A 32 -4.23 18.83 -4.41
N TRP A 33 -4.24 17.50 -4.38
CA TRP A 33 -3.12 16.67 -3.95
C TRP A 33 -2.49 15.98 -5.14
N LEU A 34 -1.18 16.08 -5.27
CA LEU A 34 -0.40 15.23 -6.17
C LEU A 34 0.17 14.06 -5.38
N ASN A 35 -0.25 12.85 -5.73
CA ASN A 35 0.07 11.62 -5.02
C ASN A 35 1.00 10.74 -5.83
N PHE A 36 1.93 10.09 -5.15
CA PHE A 36 2.89 9.11 -5.68
C PHE A 36 2.85 7.87 -4.79
N ASN A 37 2.57 6.71 -5.38
CA ASN A 37 2.60 5.45 -4.64
C ASN A 37 4.01 4.82 -4.62
N GLY A 38 4.86 5.10 -5.61
CA GLY A 38 6.19 4.54 -5.68
C GLY A 38 7.04 5.12 -6.81
N VAL A 39 8.31 5.40 -6.48
CA VAL A 39 9.36 5.74 -7.44
C VAL A 39 10.59 4.90 -7.12
N ASN A 40 11.16 4.25 -8.11
CA ASN A 40 12.39 3.49 -7.97
C ASN A 40 13.55 4.18 -8.72
N LYS A 41 14.74 4.38 -8.16
CA LYS A 41 14.99 4.55 -6.75
C LYS A 41 14.86 6.01 -6.33
N ILE A 42 15.36 6.97 -7.10
CA ILE A 42 15.36 8.38 -6.68
C ILE A 42 14.67 9.21 -7.74
N GLY A 43 13.63 9.95 -7.33
CA GLY A 43 12.91 10.89 -8.20
C GLY A 43 12.84 12.27 -7.58
N GLU A 44 13.16 13.30 -8.35
CA GLU A 44 12.84 14.69 -8.00
C GLU A 44 11.60 15.16 -8.74
N ILE A 45 10.67 15.78 -8.03
CA ILE A 45 9.33 16.07 -8.52
C ILE A 45 9.15 17.56 -8.72
N TYR A 46 8.63 17.93 -9.89
CA TYR A 46 8.36 19.30 -10.29
C TYR A 46 6.92 19.44 -10.82
N ILE A 47 6.28 20.55 -10.50
CA ILE A 47 4.99 20.95 -11.08
C ILE A 47 5.07 22.42 -11.50
N ASN A 48 4.70 22.75 -12.74
CA ASN A 48 4.72 24.11 -13.28
C ASN A 48 6.02 24.88 -12.92
N ASN A 49 7.18 24.26 -13.18
CA ASN A 49 8.53 24.77 -12.89
C ASN A 49 8.89 24.92 -11.39
N THR A 50 8.03 24.46 -10.47
CA THR A 50 8.29 24.48 -9.02
C THR A 50 8.70 23.09 -8.54
N LYS A 51 9.86 22.98 -7.87
CA LYS A 51 10.31 21.75 -7.22
C LYS A 51 9.49 21.48 -5.95
N LEU A 52 8.86 20.31 -5.86
CA LEU A 52 8.09 19.89 -4.69
C LEU A 52 8.95 19.15 -3.64
N GLY A 53 9.96 18.43 -4.10
CA GLY A 53 10.79 17.57 -3.26
C GLY A 53 11.27 16.35 -4.04
N GLY A 54 11.62 15.29 -3.32
CA GLY A 54 11.99 14.02 -3.93
C GLY A 54 11.53 12.81 -3.12
N LEU A 55 11.51 11.67 -3.80
CA LEU A 55 11.21 10.35 -3.23
C LEU A 55 12.43 9.45 -3.40
N LYS A 56 12.65 8.58 -2.42
CA LYS A 56 13.73 7.60 -2.42
C LYS A 56 13.21 6.21 -2.04
N GLY A 57 13.34 5.29 -2.98
CA GLY A 57 12.97 3.89 -2.90
C GLY A 57 11.48 3.68 -3.16
N PHE A 58 11.13 2.49 -3.66
CA PHE A 58 9.78 2.19 -4.13
C PHE A 58 8.69 2.19 -3.05
N LEU A 59 9.06 2.34 -1.77
CA LEU A 59 8.13 2.32 -0.63
C LEU A 59 7.69 3.70 -0.19
N GLN A 60 8.51 4.72 -0.47
CA GLN A 60 8.20 6.06 -0.01
C GLN A 60 7.07 6.62 -0.86
N ARG A 61 5.92 6.85 -0.23
CA ARG A 61 4.78 7.53 -0.87
C ARG A 61 4.96 9.04 -0.77
N GLY A 62 4.53 9.75 -1.81
CA GLY A 62 4.46 11.21 -1.84
C GLY A 62 3.02 11.69 -1.83
N ARG A 63 2.70 12.71 -1.05
CA ARG A 63 1.43 13.45 -1.11
C ARG A 63 1.71 14.92 -0.90
N TYR A 64 1.60 15.70 -1.96
CA TYR A 64 1.94 17.12 -1.98
C TYR A 64 0.68 17.97 -2.17
N ASP A 65 0.51 18.99 -1.34
CA ASP A 65 -0.51 20.03 -1.59
C ASP A 65 -0.02 20.91 -2.73
N VAL A 66 -0.66 20.80 -3.89
CA VAL A 66 -0.32 21.57 -5.10
C VAL A 66 -1.37 22.62 -5.42
N THR A 67 -2.30 22.88 -4.50
CA THR A 67 -3.46 23.78 -4.70
C THR A 67 -3.06 25.17 -5.21
N LYS A 68 -1.95 25.71 -4.69
CA LYS A 68 -1.44 27.04 -5.08
C LYS A 68 -0.55 27.02 -6.33
N LEU A 69 -0.17 25.84 -6.79
CA LEU A 69 0.78 25.66 -7.89
C LEU A 69 0.07 25.28 -9.20
N VAL A 70 -1.15 24.74 -9.12
CA VAL A 70 -1.93 24.35 -10.30
C VAL A 70 -2.66 25.54 -10.92
N ASN A 71 -2.63 25.61 -12.25
CA ASN A 71 -3.51 26.44 -13.05
C ASN A 71 -4.88 25.75 -13.17
N ASN A 72 -5.92 26.33 -12.56
CA ASN A 72 -7.26 25.76 -12.52
C ASN A 72 -8.04 25.87 -13.85
N SER A 73 -7.60 26.73 -14.77
CA SER A 73 -8.30 26.99 -16.05
C SER A 73 -7.46 26.63 -17.27
N GLY A 74 -6.29 26.03 -17.09
CA GLY A 74 -5.37 25.73 -18.19
C GLY A 74 -4.56 24.47 -17.95
N THR A 75 -3.59 24.27 -18.83
CA THR A 75 -2.68 23.13 -18.80
C THR A 75 -1.67 23.28 -17.67
N ASN A 76 -1.46 22.18 -16.94
CA ASN A 76 -0.42 22.01 -15.96
C ASN A 76 0.61 21.02 -16.47
N VAL A 77 1.86 21.19 -16.06
CA VAL A 77 2.96 20.30 -16.41
C VAL A 77 3.49 19.67 -15.13
N ILE A 78 3.61 18.35 -15.13
CA ILE A 78 4.40 17.60 -14.13
C ILE A 78 5.65 17.06 -14.83
N ALA A 79 6.78 17.18 -14.15
CA ALA A 79 8.04 16.60 -14.57
C ALA A 79 8.73 15.90 -13.40
N ILE A 80 9.24 14.69 -13.65
CA ILE A 80 9.89 13.85 -12.63
C ILE A 80 11.25 13.45 -13.17
N LEU A 81 12.32 13.91 -12.50
CA LEU A 81 13.69 13.55 -12.85
C LEU A 81 14.10 12.29 -12.09
N ILE A 82 14.35 11.22 -12.83
CA ILE A 82 14.82 9.95 -12.29
C ILE A 82 16.35 9.93 -12.30
N TYR A 83 16.92 9.50 -11.19
CA TYR A 83 18.37 9.35 -11.03
C TYR A 83 18.78 7.88 -11.15
N PRO A 84 19.94 7.60 -11.78
CA PRO A 84 20.47 6.25 -11.83
C PRO A 84 20.87 5.76 -10.44
N MET A 85 20.82 4.44 -10.24
CA MET A 85 21.36 3.80 -9.03
C MET A 85 22.89 3.68 -9.10
N SER A 86 23.55 3.61 -7.94
CA SER A 86 24.99 3.30 -7.91
C SER A 86 25.27 1.87 -8.35
N ASP A 87 26.54 1.58 -8.64
CA ASP A 87 27.00 0.23 -8.96
C ASP A 87 27.14 -0.68 -7.74
N SER A 88 27.08 -0.14 -6.51
CA SER A 88 27.07 -0.91 -5.27
C SER A 88 25.66 -1.44 -4.97
N PHE A 89 25.21 -2.37 -5.82
CA PHE A 89 23.85 -2.92 -5.78
C PHE A 89 23.72 -4.07 -4.77
N ASN A 90 23.82 -3.74 -3.49
CA ASN A 90 23.52 -4.65 -2.37
C ASN A 90 22.43 -4.03 -1.49
N ASN A 91 22.33 -4.46 -0.23
CA ASN A 91 21.40 -3.88 0.75
C ASN A 91 21.53 -2.33 0.87
N PHE A 92 22.65 -1.72 0.45
CA PHE A 92 22.84 -0.26 0.38
C PHE A 92 21.89 0.45 -0.59
N GLU A 93 21.53 -0.22 -1.69
CA GLU A 93 20.65 0.36 -2.69
C GLU A 93 19.15 0.11 -2.38
N MET A 94 18.83 -0.42 -1.20
CA MET A 94 17.45 -0.70 -0.82
C MET A 94 16.71 0.52 -0.22
N PRO A 95 15.36 0.56 -0.23
CA PRO A 95 14.46 -0.36 -0.95
C PRO A 95 14.53 -0.14 -2.47
N SER A 96 14.81 -1.21 -3.20
CA SER A 96 14.84 -1.28 -4.67
C SER A 96 14.62 -2.73 -5.11
N TYR A 97 14.18 -2.96 -6.35
CA TYR A 97 13.88 -4.31 -6.84
C TYR A 97 15.19 -5.08 -7.05
N MET A 98 15.65 -5.82 -6.04
CA MET A 98 16.98 -6.42 -6.09
C MET A 98 17.16 -7.38 -7.27
N GLY A 99 16.10 -8.12 -7.62
CA GLY A 99 16.11 -8.98 -8.81
C GLY A 99 16.44 -8.23 -10.11
N ALA A 100 16.23 -6.91 -10.17
CA ALA A 100 16.52 -6.10 -11.35
C ALA A 100 18.01 -5.99 -11.67
N ASN A 101 18.91 -6.29 -10.73
CA ASN A 101 20.35 -6.38 -11.00
C ASN A 101 20.79 -7.75 -11.51
N GLY A 102 19.85 -8.68 -11.64
CA GLY A 102 20.10 -10.07 -12.01
C GLY A 102 20.13 -10.97 -10.79
N TRP A 103 19.58 -12.16 -10.96
CA TRP A 103 19.53 -13.23 -9.99
C TRP A 103 19.56 -14.59 -10.71
N ASP A 104 19.51 -15.71 -9.98
CA ASP A 104 19.51 -17.05 -10.60
C ASP A 104 18.28 -17.32 -11.51
N TRP A 105 17.18 -16.58 -11.32
CA TRP A 105 15.94 -16.69 -12.11
C TRP A 105 15.69 -15.51 -13.06
N THR A 106 16.56 -14.50 -13.12
CA THR A 106 16.41 -13.37 -14.05
C THR A 106 17.76 -12.78 -14.46
N PRO A 107 18.01 -12.46 -15.73
CA PRO A 107 19.20 -11.71 -16.09
C PRO A 107 19.14 -10.27 -15.55
N PRO A 108 20.28 -9.56 -15.48
CA PRO A 108 20.30 -8.14 -15.12
C PRO A 108 19.45 -7.30 -16.09
N ILE A 109 18.66 -6.39 -15.54
CA ILE A 109 17.78 -5.50 -16.30
C ILE A 109 18.55 -4.22 -16.63
N PRO A 110 18.62 -3.80 -17.91
CA PRO A 110 19.12 -2.48 -18.27
C PRO A 110 18.31 -1.38 -17.56
N GLY A 111 18.98 -0.43 -16.90
CA GLY A 111 18.31 0.58 -16.09
C GLY A 111 17.78 0.08 -14.74
N ARG A 112 17.88 -1.23 -14.45
CA ARG A 112 17.57 -1.83 -13.13
C ARG A 112 16.18 -1.42 -12.59
N ASN A 113 15.18 -1.32 -13.46
CA ASN A 113 13.82 -0.89 -13.14
C ASN A 113 13.74 0.46 -12.39
N ILE A 114 14.66 1.41 -12.64
CA ILE A 114 14.46 2.79 -12.20
C ILE A 114 13.34 3.45 -13.02
N GLY A 115 12.52 4.26 -12.37
CA GLY A 115 11.40 4.98 -12.94
C GLY A 115 10.28 5.18 -11.93
N ILE A 116 9.12 5.54 -12.44
CA ILE A 116 7.87 5.54 -11.68
C ILE A 116 7.42 4.08 -11.57
N SER A 117 7.42 3.52 -10.36
CA SER A 117 7.16 2.09 -10.13
C SER A 117 5.69 1.79 -9.77
N ASP A 118 4.93 2.81 -9.37
CA ASP A 118 3.51 2.70 -9.02
C ASP A 118 2.82 4.04 -9.39
N LYS A 119 1.51 4.12 -9.21
CA LYS A 119 0.63 5.19 -9.67
C LYS A 119 1.08 6.58 -9.21
N VAL A 120 0.96 7.52 -10.14
CA VAL A 120 0.98 8.97 -9.90
C VAL A 120 -0.38 9.52 -10.26
N TYR A 121 -1.06 10.17 -9.32
CA TYR A 121 -2.44 10.60 -9.52
C TYR A 121 -2.80 11.84 -8.72
N LEU A 122 -3.82 12.56 -9.21
CA LEU A 122 -4.42 13.68 -8.49
C LEU A 122 -5.57 13.19 -7.61
N SER A 123 -5.72 13.82 -6.45
CA SER A 123 -6.93 13.71 -5.64
C SER A 123 -7.31 15.09 -5.10
N ALA A 124 -8.53 15.22 -4.57
CA ALA A 124 -8.98 16.45 -3.94
C ALA A 124 -9.77 16.19 -2.66
N SER A 125 -9.66 17.12 -1.72
CA SER A 125 -10.39 17.13 -0.45
C SER A 125 -10.68 18.56 -0.02
N GLU A 126 -11.50 18.74 1.00
CA GLU A 126 -11.51 19.98 1.77
C GLU A 126 -10.32 19.99 2.77
N ASP A 127 -10.39 20.81 3.81
CA ASP A 127 -9.28 21.05 4.76
C ASP A 127 -8.94 19.90 5.69
N ILE A 128 -9.84 18.94 5.92
CA ILE A 128 -9.60 17.79 6.79
C ILE A 128 -9.36 16.54 5.94
N THR A 129 -8.22 15.88 6.14
CA THR A 129 -7.89 14.64 5.40
C THR A 129 -7.74 13.43 6.31
N ILE A 130 -8.13 12.27 5.80
CA ILE A 130 -7.90 10.96 6.40
C ILE A 130 -6.51 10.46 6.01
N VAL A 131 -5.80 9.85 6.96
CA VAL A 131 -4.43 9.34 6.79
C VAL A 131 -4.34 7.90 7.31
N ASP A 132 -3.98 6.97 6.43
CA ASP A 132 -3.68 5.56 6.73
C ASP A 132 -4.69 4.85 7.65
N PRO A 133 -5.98 4.77 7.28
CA PRO A 133 -6.98 4.07 8.06
C PRO A 133 -6.78 2.55 7.99
N TRP A 134 -6.95 1.87 9.12
CA TRP A 134 -6.88 0.41 9.19
C TRP A 134 -7.90 -0.19 10.18
N MET A 135 -8.26 -1.45 9.95
CA MET A 135 -9.16 -2.25 10.77
C MET A 135 -8.50 -3.57 11.14
N ARG A 136 -8.54 -3.97 12.41
CA ARG A 136 -7.94 -5.23 12.89
C ARG A 136 -8.86 -5.98 13.85
N THR A 137 -8.85 -7.29 13.76
CA THR A 137 -9.46 -8.18 14.76
C THR A 137 -8.51 -8.35 15.94
N LYS A 138 -8.95 -7.91 17.12
CA LYS A 138 -8.21 -8.08 18.37
C LYS A 138 -8.40 -9.50 18.91
N GLU A 139 -9.67 -9.94 18.97
CA GLU A 139 -10.07 -11.20 19.59
C GLU A 139 -11.32 -11.76 18.89
N LEU A 140 -11.37 -13.08 18.70
CA LEU A 140 -12.59 -13.80 18.30
C LEU A 140 -13.29 -14.34 19.55
N GLN A 141 -14.61 -14.24 19.58
CA GLN A 141 -15.45 -14.54 20.75
C GLN A 141 -16.63 -15.43 20.35
N GLY A 142 -17.30 -16.02 21.36
CA GLY A 142 -18.50 -16.82 21.12
C GLY A 142 -18.27 -17.97 20.14
N ASN A 143 -17.15 -18.69 20.26
CA ASN A 143 -16.74 -19.72 19.30
C ASN A 143 -16.66 -19.20 17.84
N ASN A 144 -15.98 -18.05 17.67
CA ASN A 144 -15.77 -17.34 16.41
C ASN A 144 -17.04 -16.76 15.74
N THR A 145 -18.12 -16.57 16.48
CA THR A 145 -19.36 -15.94 15.97
C THR A 145 -19.39 -14.43 16.17
N SER A 146 -18.53 -13.90 17.05
CA SER A 146 -18.33 -12.46 17.24
C SER A 146 -16.85 -12.11 17.27
N ALA A 147 -16.53 -10.84 17.04
CA ALA A 147 -15.17 -10.34 17.05
C ALA A 147 -15.07 -8.99 17.74
N LYS A 148 -14.07 -8.86 18.61
CA LYS A 148 -13.62 -7.58 19.16
C LYS A 148 -12.68 -6.93 18.16
N MET A 149 -13.03 -5.73 17.72
CA MET A 149 -12.37 -5.04 16.61
C MET A 149 -11.74 -3.73 17.07
N THR A 150 -10.67 -3.34 16.38
CA THR A 150 -10.04 -2.03 16.52
C THR A 150 -9.93 -1.37 15.17
N PHE A 151 -10.39 -0.13 15.10
CA PHE A 151 -10.18 0.78 14.00
C PHE A 151 -9.24 1.91 14.43
N SER A 152 -8.35 2.35 13.54
CA SER A 152 -7.55 3.56 13.75
C SER A 152 -7.29 4.28 12.43
N THR A 153 -7.15 5.59 12.50
CA THR A 153 -6.72 6.43 11.38
C THR A 153 -6.05 7.69 11.91
N GLY A 154 -5.12 8.24 11.15
CA GLY A 154 -4.72 9.63 11.30
C GLY A 154 -5.75 10.58 10.68
N VAL A 155 -5.88 11.77 11.26
CA VAL A 155 -6.67 12.88 10.72
C VAL A 155 -5.83 14.14 10.80
N ARG A 156 -5.77 14.89 9.70
CA ARG A 156 -5.02 16.16 9.61
C ARG A 156 -5.94 17.31 9.24
N ASN A 157 -5.84 18.40 9.98
CA ASN A 157 -6.39 19.70 9.58
C ASN A 157 -5.32 20.46 8.78
N HIS A 158 -5.67 20.93 7.60
CA HIS A 158 -4.79 21.75 6.76
C HIS A 158 -5.14 23.24 6.81
N ALA A 159 -6.21 23.61 7.50
CA ALA A 159 -6.61 25.00 7.71
C ALA A 159 -5.80 25.68 8.83
N ASP A 160 -5.83 27.01 8.81
CA ASP A 160 -5.27 27.87 9.86
C ASP A 160 -6.27 28.15 11.01
N VAL A 161 -7.41 27.43 11.01
CA VAL A 161 -8.46 27.54 12.03
C VAL A 161 -8.77 26.18 12.63
N ALA A 162 -9.12 26.17 13.92
CA ALA A 162 -9.59 24.96 14.58
C ALA A 162 -10.95 24.51 14.02
N ARG A 163 -11.18 23.20 13.97
CA ARG A 163 -12.43 22.60 13.49
C ARG A 163 -12.93 21.53 14.47
N SER A 164 -14.24 21.44 14.59
CA SER A 164 -14.90 20.27 15.15
C SER A 164 -15.15 19.28 14.00
N VAL A 165 -14.52 18.12 14.06
CA VAL A 165 -14.55 17.12 12.98
C VAL A 165 -15.36 15.91 13.46
N VAL A 166 -16.40 15.56 12.70
CA VAL A 166 -17.11 14.29 12.89
C VAL A 166 -16.45 13.25 12.00
N ILE A 167 -15.99 12.15 12.59
CA ILE A 167 -15.46 11.00 11.89
C ILE A 167 -16.53 9.91 11.95
N SER A 168 -17.05 9.52 10.80
CA SER A 168 -18.13 8.54 10.69
C SER A 168 -17.72 7.38 9.78
N GLY A 169 -18.15 6.17 10.15
CA GLY A 169 -17.82 4.95 9.45
C GLY A 169 -19.05 4.05 9.31
N THR A 170 -19.25 3.44 8.14
CA THR A 170 -20.26 2.39 7.94
C THR A 170 -19.58 1.11 7.47
N ILE A 171 -19.74 0.04 8.25
CA ILE A 171 -19.21 -1.29 7.97
C ILE A 171 -20.27 -2.14 7.27
N ASN A 172 -19.90 -2.73 6.13
CA ASN A 172 -20.74 -3.65 5.36
C ASN A 172 -20.01 -4.97 5.11
N PRO A 173 -20.70 -6.12 5.11
CA PRO A 173 -22.11 -6.30 5.45
C PRO A 173 -22.42 -6.04 6.94
N GLY A 174 -23.70 -5.83 7.26
CA GLY A 174 -24.20 -5.63 8.63
C GLY A 174 -24.59 -4.18 8.99
N ASN A 175 -24.25 -3.19 8.14
CA ASN A 175 -24.60 -1.78 8.30
C ASN A 175 -24.26 -1.21 9.70
N LEU A 176 -23.17 -1.69 10.31
CA LEU A 176 -22.72 -1.21 11.61
C LEU A 176 -22.11 0.19 11.44
N LYS A 177 -22.58 1.14 12.25
CA LYS A 177 -22.13 2.53 12.20
C LYS A 177 -21.25 2.86 13.40
N ILE A 178 -20.14 3.54 13.15
CA ILE A 178 -19.28 4.16 14.15
C ILE A 178 -19.26 5.66 13.90
N SER A 179 -19.25 6.46 14.95
CA SER A 179 -19.13 7.91 14.83
C SER A 179 -18.47 8.49 16.07
N THR A 180 -17.61 9.48 15.88
CA THR A 180 -17.03 10.26 16.97
C THR A 180 -16.78 11.69 16.51
N THR A 181 -16.82 12.63 17.44
CA THR A 181 -16.52 14.04 17.18
C THR A 181 -15.25 14.40 17.93
N ILE A 182 -14.29 14.99 17.23
CA ILE A 182 -13.01 15.42 17.81
C ILE A 182 -12.75 16.91 17.52
N PRO A 183 -12.19 17.66 18.47
CA PRO A 183 -11.58 18.94 18.16
C PRO A 183 -10.23 18.71 17.48
N LEU A 184 -9.96 19.50 16.44
CA LEU A 184 -8.69 19.50 15.72
C LEU A 184 -8.24 20.96 15.51
N GLY A 185 -7.15 21.35 16.14
CA GLY A 185 -6.56 22.68 16.05
C GLY A 185 -6.02 23.00 14.65
N PRO A 186 -5.60 24.26 14.41
CA PRO A 186 -4.96 24.66 13.16
C PRO A 186 -3.74 23.77 12.86
N LYS A 187 -3.64 23.28 11.62
CA LYS A 187 -2.53 22.40 11.16
C LYS A 187 -2.31 21.12 11.99
N GLU A 188 -3.22 20.78 12.91
CA GLU A 188 -3.04 19.66 13.83
C GLU A 188 -3.16 18.33 13.08
N PHE A 189 -2.31 17.38 13.47
CA PHE A 189 -2.46 15.96 13.14
C PHE A 189 -2.76 15.17 14.41
N LYS A 190 -3.77 14.31 14.36
CA LYS A 190 -4.17 13.46 15.48
C LYS A 190 -4.44 12.05 14.99
N ILE A 191 -4.00 11.06 15.75
CA ILE A 191 -4.41 9.66 15.57
C ILE A 191 -5.66 9.43 16.42
N ILE A 192 -6.71 8.89 15.81
CA ILE A 192 -7.91 8.46 16.50
C ILE A 192 -8.03 6.94 16.43
N SER A 193 -8.57 6.34 17.48
CA SER A 193 -8.81 4.91 17.54
C SER A 193 -10.17 4.62 18.16
N TYR A 194 -10.89 3.69 17.55
CA TYR A 194 -12.11 3.11 18.10
C TYR A 194 -11.80 1.66 18.46
N ASN A 195 -11.56 1.44 19.75
CA ASN A 195 -11.07 0.18 20.28
C ASN A 195 -12.22 -0.68 20.81
N ASP A 196 -12.01 -1.99 20.77
CA ASP A 196 -12.79 -2.99 21.50
C ASP A 196 -14.29 -3.03 21.19
N PHE A 197 -14.70 -2.51 20.03
CA PHE A 197 -16.08 -2.60 19.60
C PHE A 197 -16.40 -4.00 19.06
N ILE A 198 -17.61 -4.47 19.33
CA ILE A 198 -18.00 -5.85 19.02
C ILE A 198 -18.76 -5.87 17.69
N MET A 199 -18.27 -6.69 16.76
CA MET A 199 -19.03 -7.15 15.61
C MET A 199 -19.64 -8.52 15.94
N SER A 200 -20.96 -8.63 15.89
CA SER A 200 -21.69 -9.89 16.09
C SER A 200 -22.02 -10.56 14.76
N ASN A 201 -22.24 -11.88 14.78
CA ASN A 201 -22.55 -12.70 13.61
C ASN A 201 -21.53 -12.51 12.47
N VAL A 202 -20.24 -12.50 12.82
CA VAL A 202 -19.17 -12.26 11.84
C VAL A 202 -19.01 -13.48 10.93
N LYS A 203 -18.80 -13.21 9.63
CA LYS A 203 -18.30 -14.19 8.69
C LYS A 203 -16.79 -14.04 8.64
N LEU A 204 -16.07 -15.09 9.05
CA LEU A 204 -14.62 -15.05 9.11
C LEU A 204 -14.00 -15.08 7.71
N TRP A 205 -12.86 -14.43 7.56
CA TRP A 205 -11.96 -14.66 6.44
C TRP A 205 -11.14 -15.93 6.69
N TRP A 206 -11.10 -16.83 5.71
CA TRP A 206 -10.31 -18.06 5.74
C TRP A 206 -9.36 -18.15 4.54
N PRO A 207 -8.18 -18.79 4.73
CA PRO A 207 -7.32 -19.13 3.62
C PRO A 207 -7.93 -20.23 2.74
N ASN A 208 -7.48 -20.30 1.50
CA ASN A 208 -7.97 -21.24 0.50
C ASN A 208 -7.88 -22.70 1.01
N GLY A 209 -8.98 -23.44 0.84
CA GLY A 209 -9.15 -24.80 1.34
C GLY A 209 -9.57 -24.92 2.81
N TYR A 210 -9.76 -23.81 3.54
CA TYR A 210 -10.18 -23.83 4.95
C TYR A 210 -11.54 -23.15 5.21
N GLY A 211 -12.09 -22.43 4.24
CA GLY A 211 -13.38 -21.76 4.30
C GLY A 211 -13.44 -20.61 3.29
N ASP A 212 -14.47 -19.77 3.41
CA ASP A 212 -14.66 -18.62 2.52
C ASP A 212 -13.78 -17.42 2.93
N PRO A 213 -13.17 -16.70 1.99
CA PRO A 213 -12.43 -15.46 2.24
C PRO A 213 -13.39 -14.27 2.38
N ASN A 214 -14.26 -14.29 3.40
CA ASN A 214 -15.24 -13.22 3.61
C ASN A 214 -14.56 -11.86 3.87
N LEU A 215 -15.01 -10.82 3.17
CA LEU A 215 -14.48 -9.47 3.27
C LEU A 215 -15.58 -8.48 3.64
N TYR A 216 -15.19 -7.49 4.42
CA TYR A 216 -15.99 -6.34 4.82
C TYR A 216 -15.41 -5.06 4.23
N THR A 217 -16.24 -4.03 4.11
CA THR A 217 -15.82 -2.68 3.76
C THR A 217 -16.22 -1.71 4.86
N LEU A 218 -15.29 -0.89 5.32
CA LEU A 218 -15.54 0.30 6.13
C LEU A 218 -15.51 1.51 5.20
N LYS A 219 -16.67 2.12 4.95
CA LYS A 219 -16.76 3.45 4.30
C LYS A 219 -16.58 4.51 5.37
N LEU A 220 -15.48 5.24 5.32
CA LEU A 220 -15.07 6.23 6.31
C LEU A 220 -15.16 7.64 5.70
N ALA A 221 -15.66 8.59 6.47
CA ALA A 221 -15.72 9.99 6.09
C ALA A 221 -15.41 10.90 7.29
N CYS A 222 -14.70 12.00 7.04
CA CYS A 222 -14.63 13.12 7.97
C CYS A 222 -15.53 14.25 7.46
N THR A 223 -16.33 14.82 8.35
CA THR A 223 -17.24 15.92 8.02
C THR A 223 -17.03 17.11 8.95
N VAL A 224 -17.15 18.31 8.39
CA VAL A 224 -17.14 19.59 9.11
C VAL A 224 -18.40 20.34 8.72
N ASP A 225 -19.14 20.84 9.70
CA ASP A 225 -20.41 21.58 9.48
C ASP A 225 -21.41 20.84 8.57
N GLY A 226 -21.50 19.52 8.73
CA GLY A 226 -22.37 18.64 7.95
C GLY A 226 -21.90 18.33 6.52
N LYS A 227 -20.74 18.84 6.09
CA LYS A 227 -20.17 18.60 4.75
C LYS A 227 -18.98 17.66 4.81
N VAL A 228 -18.90 16.72 3.86
CA VAL A 228 -17.77 15.79 3.73
C VAL A 228 -16.52 16.56 3.31
N SER A 229 -15.46 16.38 4.09
CA SER A 229 -14.15 16.96 3.81
C SER A 229 -13.25 15.97 3.06
N ASP A 230 -13.19 14.73 3.52
CA ASP A 230 -12.46 13.64 2.88
C ASP A 230 -13.17 12.31 3.20
N SER A 231 -13.00 11.33 2.33
CA SER A 231 -13.61 10.01 2.48
C SER A 231 -12.76 8.93 1.82
N THR A 232 -12.82 7.73 2.38
CA THR A 232 -12.13 6.55 1.84
C THR A 232 -12.86 5.27 2.22
N THR A 233 -12.54 4.19 1.52
CA THR A 233 -13.07 2.85 1.83
C THR A 233 -11.91 1.92 2.18
N VAL A 234 -12.02 1.27 3.33
CA VAL A 234 -11.07 0.25 3.78
C VAL A 234 -11.71 -1.12 3.64
N ARG A 235 -11.07 -2.04 2.91
CA ARG A 235 -11.47 -3.45 2.88
C ARG A 235 -10.70 -4.24 3.93
N PHE A 236 -11.37 -5.16 4.62
CA PHE A 236 -10.74 -5.99 5.65
C PHE A 236 -11.44 -7.34 5.80
N GLY A 237 -10.70 -8.34 6.29
CA GLY A 237 -11.24 -9.64 6.70
C GLY A 237 -11.24 -9.77 8.22
N VAL A 238 -12.30 -10.37 8.80
CA VAL A 238 -12.32 -10.71 10.23
C VAL A 238 -11.61 -12.05 10.42
N ARG A 239 -10.44 -12.03 11.05
CA ARG A 239 -9.62 -13.23 11.23
C ARG A 239 -8.67 -13.08 12.41
N LYS A 240 -8.32 -14.19 13.05
CA LYS A 240 -7.18 -14.27 13.96
C LYS A 240 -6.10 -15.12 13.30
N TYR A 241 -4.86 -14.67 13.32
CA TYR A 241 -3.71 -15.49 12.95
C TYR A 241 -2.81 -15.66 14.16
N ASP A 242 -2.13 -16.80 14.23
CA ASP A 242 -1.22 -17.16 15.31
C ASP A 242 -0.13 -18.10 14.77
N TYR A 243 0.98 -18.23 15.49
CA TYR A 243 2.05 -19.15 15.16
C TYR A 243 2.66 -19.76 16.42
N LYS A 244 3.08 -21.02 16.33
CA LYS A 244 3.73 -21.74 17.44
C LYS A 244 4.81 -22.67 16.90
N ASN A 245 5.95 -22.72 17.57
CA ASN A 245 6.90 -23.80 17.35
C ASN A 245 6.47 -25.01 18.17
N ASP A 246 6.52 -26.21 17.59
CA ASP A 246 6.33 -27.43 18.37
C ASP A 246 7.58 -27.73 19.23
N LYS A 247 7.52 -28.82 20.01
CA LYS A 247 8.62 -29.26 20.88
C LYS A 247 9.94 -29.54 20.14
N ASN A 248 9.89 -29.74 18.83
CA ASN A 248 11.05 -29.99 17.97
C ASN A 248 11.49 -28.72 17.21
N GLY A 249 10.86 -27.58 17.46
CA GLY A 249 11.16 -26.31 16.80
C GLY A 249 10.46 -26.11 15.45
N VAL A 250 9.54 -26.98 15.05
CA VAL A 250 8.83 -26.84 13.76
C VAL A 250 7.79 -25.73 13.86
N LEU A 251 7.88 -24.74 12.97
CA LEU A 251 6.93 -23.63 12.88
C LEU A 251 5.57 -24.12 12.38
N ASN A 252 4.52 -23.79 13.14
CA ASN A 252 3.13 -24.06 12.80
C ASN A 252 2.35 -22.76 12.75
N LEU A 253 1.60 -22.56 11.67
CA LEU A 253 0.74 -21.39 11.48
C LEU A 253 -0.72 -21.77 11.72
N TYR A 254 -1.48 -20.84 12.30
CA TYR A 254 -2.88 -21.02 12.65
C TYR A 254 -3.69 -19.84 12.15
N VAL A 255 -4.88 -20.12 11.61
CA VAL A 255 -5.89 -19.10 11.30
C VAL A 255 -7.20 -19.50 11.96
N ASN A 256 -7.81 -18.56 12.69
CA ASN A 256 -9.04 -18.73 13.46
C ASN A 256 -9.00 -19.95 14.40
N GLY A 257 -7.83 -20.23 14.97
CA GLY A 257 -7.58 -21.36 15.88
C GLY A 257 -7.27 -22.70 15.19
N LYS A 258 -7.37 -22.78 13.85
CA LYS A 258 -7.09 -24.01 13.10
C LYS A 258 -5.68 -23.99 12.51
N ARG A 259 -4.93 -25.09 12.69
CA ARG A 259 -3.60 -25.27 12.08
C ARG A 259 -3.73 -25.30 10.56
N ILE A 260 -2.91 -24.51 9.88
CA ILE A 260 -2.88 -24.41 8.42
C ILE A 260 -1.66 -25.17 7.90
N TYR A 261 -1.91 -26.12 7.00
CA TYR A 261 -0.85 -26.76 6.22
C TYR A 261 -0.54 -25.85 5.03
N ILE A 262 0.68 -25.34 5.00
CA ILE A 262 1.10 -24.33 4.03
C ILE A 262 1.39 -24.98 2.68
N LYS A 263 0.69 -24.52 1.65
CA LYS A 263 0.88 -24.91 0.25
C LYS A 263 1.07 -23.64 -0.55
N GLY A 264 2.23 -23.47 -1.17
CA GLY A 264 2.54 -22.20 -1.78
C GLY A 264 3.87 -22.18 -2.50
N GLY A 265 4.25 -20.97 -2.90
CA GLY A 265 5.50 -20.69 -3.58
C GLY A 265 6.02 -19.29 -3.24
N ASN A 266 7.18 -18.98 -3.80
CA ASN A 266 7.78 -17.66 -3.72
C ASN A 266 7.36 -16.84 -4.94
N TRP A 267 7.04 -15.57 -4.70
CA TRP A 267 6.76 -14.57 -5.71
C TRP A 267 7.92 -13.57 -5.74
N GLY A 268 8.59 -13.47 -6.88
CA GLY A 268 9.67 -12.50 -7.13
C GLY A 268 9.13 -11.14 -7.55
N MET A 269 9.67 -10.58 -8.63
CA MET A 269 9.07 -9.41 -9.28
C MET A 269 7.83 -9.83 -10.09
N SER A 270 6.86 -8.92 -10.28
CA SER A 270 5.63 -9.21 -11.02
C SER A 270 5.88 -9.61 -12.48
N GLU A 271 6.90 -9.01 -13.09
CA GLU A 271 7.45 -9.34 -14.40
C GLU A 271 8.84 -8.69 -14.54
N PHE A 272 9.63 -9.09 -15.54
CA PHE A 272 10.95 -8.53 -15.82
C PHE A 272 10.95 -6.99 -15.77
N MET A 273 10.07 -6.33 -16.52
CA MET A 273 9.96 -4.86 -16.57
C MET A 273 8.86 -4.27 -15.67
N LEU A 274 8.37 -5.03 -14.68
CA LEU A 274 7.25 -4.63 -13.79
C LEU A 274 5.95 -4.25 -14.52
N ARG A 275 5.71 -4.81 -15.70
CA ARG A 275 4.52 -4.48 -16.51
C ARG A 275 3.22 -5.12 -16.01
N VAL A 276 3.33 -6.17 -15.20
CA VAL A 276 2.18 -6.82 -14.56
C VAL A 276 1.77 -5.96 -13.39
N GLN A 277 0.65 -5.26 -13.55
CA GLN A 277 0.10 -4.31 -12.59
C GLN A 277 -1.43 -4.37 -12.60
N GLY A 278 -2.07 -3.83 -11.56
CA GLY A 278 -3.52 -3.69 -11.54
C GLY A 278 -4.26 -5.03 -11.72
N GLU A 279 -5.16 -5.08 -12.70
CA GLU A 279 -5.97 -6.27 -13.00
C GLU A 279 -5.17 -7.47 -13.52
N ASP A 280 -3.93 -7.27 -14.00
CA ASP A 280 -3.07 -8.38 -14.42
C ASP A 280 -2.76 -9.35 -13.26
N TYR A 281 -2.85 -8.89 -12.01
CA TYR A 281 -2.69 -9.76 -10.86
C TYR A 281 -3.83 -10.77 -10.71
N GLU A 282 -5.05 -10.46 -11.17
CA GLU A 282 -6.23 -11.30 -11.00
C GLU A 282 -6.00 -12.74 -11.45
N PRO A 283 -5.68 -13.03 -12.73
CA PRO A 283 -5.58 -14.40 -13.20
C PRO A 283 -4.43 -15.13 -12.52
N ARG A 284 -3.36 -14.41 -12.18
CA ARG A 284 -2.17 -14.99 -11.53
C ARG A 284 -2.48 -15.44 -10.11
N ILE A 285 -3.18 -14.62 -9.32
CA ILE A 285 -3.60 -15.01 -7.96
C ILE A 285 -4.72 -16.04 -7.99
N ARG A 286 -5.67 -15.93 -8.92
CA ARG A 286 -6.73 -16.93 -9.11
C ARG A 286 -6.14 -18.32 -9.41
N PHE A 287 -5.10 -18.40 -10.24
CA PHE A 287 -4.42 -19.68 -10.49
C PHE A 287 -3.76 -20.27 -9.23
N HIS A 288 -3.23 -19.47 -8.30
CA HIS A 288 -2.75 -20.00 -7.02
C HIS A 288 -3.90 -20.66 -6.24
N LYS A 289 -5.08 -20.03 -6.22
CA LYS A 289 -6.27 -20.62 -5.62
C LYS A 289 -6.69 -21.92 -6.30
N GLU A 290 -6.77 -21.93 -7.63
CA GLU A 290 -7.18 -23.10 -8.43
C GLU A 290 -6.18 -24.28 -8.32
N MET A 291 -4.89 -23.98 -8.11
CA MET A 291 -3.86 -24.97 -7.79
C MET A 291 -3.88 -25.43 -6.33
N ASN A 292 -4.92 -25.07 -5.56
CA ASN A 292 -5.07 -25.38 -4.14
C ASN A 292 -3.92 -24.85 -3.25
N MET A 293 -3.22 -23.79 -3.68
CA MET A 293 -2.27 -23.06 -2.84
C MET A 293 -3.03 -22.12 -1.89
N ASN A 294 -2.44 -21.83 -0.73
CA ASN A 294 -3.01 -20.98 0.30
C ASN A 294 -2.03 -19.94 0.86
N MET A 295 -0.80 -19.91 0.37
CA MET A 295 0.19 -18.89 0.73
C MET A 295 1.09 -18.52 -0.44
N ILE A 296 1.46 -17.25 -0.51
CA ILE A 296 2.55 -16.74 -1.34
C ILE A 296 3.56 -16.05 -0.43
N ARG A 297 4.85 -16.34 -0.61
CA ARG A 297 5.93 -15.53 -0.02
C ARG A 297 6.37 -14.45 -1.01
N THR A 298 6.23 -13.18 -0.67
CA THR A 298 6.79 -12.09 -1.48
C THR A 298 8.27 -11.95 -1.17
N TRP A 299 9.11 -12.52 -2.04
CA TRP A 299 10.55 -12.60 -1.87
C TRP A 299 11.15 -11.20 -1.85
N ILE A 300 11.88 -10.88 -0.77
CA ILE A 300 12.54 -9.60 -0.49
C ILE A 300 11.68 -8.36 -0.83
N GLY A 301 10.40 -8.37 -0.50
CA GLY A 301 9.53 -7.21 -0.69
C GLY A 301 9.41 -6.74 -2.15
N CYS A 302 9.52 -7.64 -3.13
CA CYS A 302 9.44 -7.31 -4.56
C CYS A 302 8.03 -6.89 -5.07
N VAL A 303 7.04 -6.74 -4.17
CA VAL A 303 5.66 -6.41 -4.53
C VAL A 303 5.19 -5.20 -3.74
N THR A 304 4.89 -4.13 -4.46
CA THR A 304 4.43 -2.85 -3.90
C THR A 304 2.96 -2.55 -4.19
N ASP A 305 2.40 -3.20 -5.21
CA ASP A 305 1.08 -2.87 -5.73
C ASP A 305 -0.02 -3.36 -4.79
N ASN A 306 -0.95 -2.47 -4.44
CA ASN A 306 -2.08 -2.82 -3.57
C ASN A 306 -2.94 -3.92 -4.18
N GLU A 307 -3.13 -3.91 -5.51
CA GLU A 307 -3.97 -4.86 -6.23
C GLU A 307 -3.55 -6.31 -6.02
N PHE A 308 -2.24 -6.58 -5.89
CA PHE A 308 -1.75 -7.91 -5.54
C PHE A 308 -2.32 -8.40 -4.21
N TYR A 309 -2.19 -7.59 -3.15
CA TYR A 309 -2.68 -7.93 -1.81
C TYR A 309 -4.21 -8.01 -1.79
N GLU A 310 -4.86 -7.15 -2.55
CA GLU A 310 -6.30 -7.11 -2.73
C GLU A 310 -6.85 -8.39 -3.36
N TYR A 311 -6.25 -8.88 -4.44
CA TYR A 311 -6.63 -10.17 -5.02
C TYR A 311 -6.27 -11.33 -4.09
N CYS A 312 -5.18 -11.26 -3.33
CA CYS A 312 -4.84 -12.27 -2.33
C CYS A 312 -5.90 -12.35 -1.22
N ASP A 313 -6.38 -11.21 -0.72
CA ASP A 313 -7.51 -11.16 0.21
C ASP A 313 -8.77 -11.76 -0.41
N GLN A 314 -9.09 -11.44 -1.67
CA GLN A 314 -10.29 -11.98 -2.36
C GLN A 314 -10.23 -13.49 -2.59
N TYR A 315 -9.06 -14.03 -2.91
CA TYR A 315 -8.88 -15.44 -3.24
C TYR A 315 -8.47 -16.32 -2.06
N GLY A 316 -8.32 -15.75 -0.86
CA GLY A 316 -7.93 -16.50 0.33
C GLY A 316 -6.46 -16.91 0.33
N ILE A 317 -5.59 -16.12 -0.28
CA ILE A 317 -4.14 -16.39 -0.33
C ILE A 317 -3.45 -15.61 0.77
N MET A 318 -2.84 -16.30 1.73
CA MET A 318 -2.03 -15.66 2.77
C MET A 318 -0.73 -15.13 2.18
N ILE A 319 -0.20 -14.06 2.76
CA ILE A 319 1.09 -13.50 2.36
C ILE A 319 2.11 -13.67 3.49
N TRP A 320 3.23 -14.29 3.17
CA TRP A 320 4.47 -14.13 3.92
C TRP A 320 5.26 -13.00 3.27
N SER A 321 5.28 -11.82 3.91
CA SER A 321 5.97 -10.66 3.33
C SER A 321 7.37 -10.52 3.90
N ASP A 322 8.38 -10.65 3.05
CA ASP A 322 9.74 -10.28 3.43
C ASP A 322 9.91 -8.76 3.39
N TYR A 323 10.83 -8.25 4.21
CA TYR A 323 11.46 -6.96 3.93
C TYR A 323 12.47 -7.10 2.79
N TRP A 324 12.79 -5.99 2.15
CA TRP A 324 13.65 -5.89 0.94
C TRP A 324 15.15 -6.09 1.17
N PHE A 325 15.51 -6.88 2.19
CA PHE A 325 16.90 -7.20 2.49
C PHE A 325 17.20 -8.64 2.09
N ASN A 326 18.37 -8.87 1.50
CA ASN A 326 18.89 -10.22 1.32
C ASN A 326 19.76 -10.64 2.51
N ASN A 327 19.86 -11.95 2.70
CA ASN A 327 20.63 -12.57 3.78
C ASN A 327 22.15 -12.49 3.57
N MET A 328 22.65 -12.01 2.42
CA MET A 328 24.08 -12.07 2.09
C MET A 328 24.91 -10.89 2.61
N PHE A 329 24.29 -9.84 3.16
CA PHE A 329 25.02 -8.69 3.70
C PHE A 329 24.30 -8.03 4.88
N THR A 330 23.94 -8.80 5.92
CA THR A 330 23.58 -8.24 7.23
C THR A 330 24.87 -7.87 7.98
N GLY A 331 25.60 -6.89 7.45
CA GLY A 331 26.58 -6.12 8.23
C GLY A 331 25.92 -5.14 9.21
N VAL A 332 24.59 -5.18 9.31
CA VAL A 332 23.83 -4.50 10.35
C VAL A 332 24.13 -5.24 11.64
N LYS A 333 25.08 -4.74 12.43
CA LYS A 333 25.11 -5.05 13.86
C LYS A 333 23.73 -4.65 14.39
N ASP A 334 23.05 -5.58 15.06
CA ASP A 334 21.85 -5.25 15.83
C ASP A 334 22.19 -4.06 16.73
N GLU A 335 21.66 -2.87 16.39
CA GLU A 335 21.61 -1.76 17.34
C GLU A 335 20.55 -2.15 18.36
N LYS A 336 21.03 -2.70 19.48
CA LYS A 336 20.25 -2.99 20.69
C LYS A 336 19.67 -1.73 21.31
#